data_AF-A0A7C8IEY2-F1
#
_entry.id   AF-A0A7C8IEY2-F1
#
_cell.length_a   1.000
_cell.length_b   1.000
_cell.length_c   1.000
_cell.angle_alpha   90.00
_cell.angle_beta   90.00
_cell.angle_gamma   90.00
#
_symmetry.space_group_name_H-M   'P 1'
#
loop_
_entity.id
_entity.type
_entity.pdbx_description
1 polymer ?
#
loop_
_entity_poly.entity_id
_entity_poly.type
_entity_poly.pdbx_seq_one_letter_code
_entity_poly.pdbx_strand_id
1 'polypeptide(L)'
;MAPHATTTTVPDCKNIPHSHRLPVTHREVVRTLGKLSRLSLISLAQQWLMKKNRDFCPPYLLADQDPNDVDVEDQYDPAHSCDELLETYKVLGARKGGKREVLDRILEGDWRTGISMYQLATAEIQHLLDHPTALRWTAKRLAKIPNSRSAVHDMEVTNDSDHLPRFQAQTFMANLARELTPLMKAHYLLMRLKTMPITILRVYIHDSPYSTEQSLATETSSSDGAKAVFFIWPNGSPFVYSSLATHLGQVVGDDGRHLRDIVQQAIPKAFSRPSARYQLASTNFTARSLDALLTYRGPGKSNGAAGGFSIFQDHSFSQNALDFITSQKTDDAEKSGAGGEKAGPGRPKRALDDAEAPEAKRRREVAEGRFGTSAKPNDGQGLDRFEVRIDDPFPPIPNSAARADGDTSDLNAQPANRSRRGRPSLLDRSAAEIEEIQDRADEAWVPDVRVTFQGPHVFAGIRQLVEQGVVDGEKMPGWMTGEAGVTIGAVKNGRIRTKDRVPGV
;
A
#
# COMPACT_ATOMS: atom_id res chain seq x y z
N MET A 1 -48.02 34.77 7.45
CA MET A 1 -46.73 34.05 7.39
C MET A 1 -46.77 32.92 8.40
N ALA A 2 -47.01 31.69 7.95
CA ALA A 2 -46.85 30.51 8.80
C ALA A 2 -45.36 30.17 8.84
N PRO A 3 -44.79 29.82 10.00
CA PRO A 3 -43.39 29.40 10.07
C PRO A 3 -43.22 28.11 9.27
N HIS A 4 -42.24 28.09 8.36
CA HIS A 4 -41.83 26.87 7.67
C HIS A 4 -41.56 25.79 8.71
N ALA A 5 -42.21 24.64 8.57
CA ALA A 5 -41.99 23.50 9.43
C ALA A 5 -40.52 23.11 9.36
N THR A 6 -39.76 23.40 10.42
CA THR A 6 -38.45 22.81 10.65
C THR A 6 -38.65 21.32 10.79
N THR A 7 -38.38 20.57 9.73
CA THR A 7 -38.38 19.11 9.73
C THR A 7 -37.37 18.67 10.79
N THR A 8 -37.86 18.24 11.95
CA THR A 8 -37.00 17.72 13.01
C THR A 8 -36.22 16.54 12.48
N THR A 9 -34.90 16.70 12.31
CA THR A 9 -34.03 15.66 11.78
C THR A 9 -33.80 14.60 12.85
N VAL A 10 -34.37 13.41 12.65
CA VAL A 10 -34.22 12.27 13.56
C VAL A 10 -32.93 11.51 13.19
N PRO A 11 -32.17 10.99 14.18
CA PRO A 11 -31.08 10.06 13.89
C PRO A 11 -31.57 8.89 13.03
N ASP A 12 -30.88 8.60 11.93
CA ASP A 12 -31.21 7.44 11.09
C ASP A 12 -30.15 6.36 11.21
N CYS A 13 -30.39 5.18 10.62
CA CYS A 13 -29.40 4.10 10.51
C CYS A 13 -29.00 3.89 9.04
N LYS A 14 -28.93 4.95 8.23
CA LYS A 14 -28.53 4.86 6.82
C LYS A 14 -27.06 5.26 6.64
N ASN A 15 -26.46 4.80 5.55
CA ASN A 15 -25.15 5.29 5.12
C ASN A 15 -25.31 6.67 4.48
N ILE A 16 -24.21 7.42 4.45
CA ILE A 16 -24.18 8.71 3.76
C ILE A 16 -24.25 8.46 2.25
N PRO A 17 -25.22 9.03 1.54
CA PRO A 17 -25.37 8.87 0.10
C PRO A 17 -24.30 9.63 -0.67
N HIS A 18 -24.07 9.19 -1.91
CA HIS A 18 -23.10 9.79 -2.83
C HIS A 18 -23.38 11.25 -3.18
N SER A 19 -24.65 11.65 -3.18
CA SER A 19 -25.12 12.98 -3.56
C SER A 19 -24.93 14.04 -2.47
N HIS A 20 -24.70 13.65 -1.20
CA HIS A 20 -24.53 14.64 -0.13
C HIS A 20 -23.30 15.51 -0.38
N ARG A 21 -23.48 16.81 -0.22
CA ARG A 21 -22.46 17.81 -0.50
C ARG A 21 -21.76 18.31 0.75
N LEU A 22 -20.48 18.56 0.60
CA LEU A 22 -19.68 19.36 1.51
C LEU A 22 -19.55 20.79 0.94
N PRO A 23 -19.52 21.82 1.80
CA PRO A 23 -19.22 23.17 1.37
C PRO A 23 -17.89 23.24 0.63
N VAL A 24 -17.78 24.13 -0.35
CA VAL A 24 -16.55 24.35 -1.12
C VAL A 24 -15.38 24.83 -0.25
N THR A 25 -15.70 25.47 0.88
CA THR A 25 -14.75 25.94 1.90
C THR A 25 -14.29 24.85 2.88
N HIS A 26 -14.91 23.66 2.85
CA HIS A 26 -14.55 22.58 3.77
C HIS A 26 -13.10 22.15 3.59
N ARG A 27 -12.36 22.02 4.69
CA ARG A 27 -10.90 21.79 4.71
C ARG A 27 -10.47 20.62 3.83
N GLU A 28 -11.22 19.52 3.84
CA GLU A 28 -10.87 18.35 3.03
C GLU A 28 -11.10 18.55 1.54
N VAL A 29 -12.12 19.33 1.16
CA VAL A 29 -12.39 19.65 -0.25
C VAL A 29 -11.24 20.48 -0.81
N VAL A 30 -10.92 21.59 -0.13
CA VAL A 30 -9.82 22.49 -0.50
C VAL A 30 -8.48 21.73 -0.54
N ARG A 31 -8.20 20.92 0.50
CA ARG A 31 -6.96 20.14 0.59
C ARG A 31 -6.84 19.09 -0.51
N THR A 32 -7.89 18.33 -0.80
CA THR A 32 -7.84 17.23 -1.77
C THR A 32 -7.71 17.77 -3.19
N LEU A 33 -8.60 18.69 -3.59
CA LEU A 33 -8.56 19.27 -4.94
C LEU A 33 -7.30 20.13 -5.14
N GLY A 34 -6.86 20.82 -4.08
CA GLY A 34 -5.62 21.58 -4.05
C GLY A 34 -4.34 20.74 -4.23
N LYS A 35 -4.39 19.40 -4.10
CA LYS A 35 -3.24 18.52 -4.35
C LYS A 35 -3.20 17.93 -5.77
N LEU A 36 -4.29 17.98 -6.51
CA LEU A 36 -4.38 17.38 -7.83
C LEU A 36 -3.64 18.18 -8.90
N SER A 37 -3.19 17.51 -9.95
CA SER A 37 -2.64 18.20 -11.13
C SER A 37 -3.76 18.89 -11.91
N ARG A 38 -3.40 19.88 -12.75
CA ARG A 38 -4.36 20.53 -13.66
C ARG A 38 -5.09 19.50 -14.53
N LEU A 39 -4.35 18.54 -15.08
CA LEU A 39 -4.91 17.50 -15.96
C LEU A 39 -5.88 16.59 -15.19
N SER A 40 -5.53 16.20 -13.97
CA SER A 40 -6.37 15.37 -13.11
C SER A 40 -7.68 16.07 -12.75
N LEU A 41 -7.64 17.38 -12.46
CA LEU A 41 -8.84 18.18 -12.19
C LEU A 41 -9.78 18.23 -13.41
N ILE A 42 -9.23 18.49 -14.60
CA ILE A 42 -10.02 18.53 -15.85
C ILE A 42 -10.63 17.15 -16.14
N SER A 43 -9.82 16.08 -16.03
CA SER A 43 -10.29 14.72 -16.25
C SER A 43 -11.41 14.32 -15.28
N LEU A 44 -11.30 14.72 -14.01
CA LEU A 44 -12.34 14.47 -13.01
C LEU A 44 -13.62 15.25 -13.31
N ALA A 45 -13.52 16.54 -13.65
CA ALA A 45 -14.68 17.34 -14.04
C ALA A 45 -15.43 16.72 -15.22
N GLN A 46 -14.70 16.29 -16.27
CA GLN A 46 -15.28 15.56 -17.40
C GLN A 46 -15.92 14.23 -16.97
N GLN A 47 -15.32 13.51 -16.02
CA GLN A 47 -15.88 12.28 -15.47
C GLN A 47 -17.17 12.51 -14.66
N TRP A 48 -17.25 13.58 -13.89
CA TRP A 48 -18.44 13.94 -13.11
C TRP A 48 -19.62 14.33 -14.01
N LEU A 49 -19.34 14.98 -15.14
CA LEU A 49 -20.35 15.37 -16.15
C LEU A 49 -20.89 14.20 -17.00
N MET A 50 -20.29 13.01 -16.92
CA MET A 50 -20.78 11.82 -17.63
C MET A 50 -22.18 11.42 -17.14
N LYS A 51 -23.07 11.00 -18.06
CA LYS A 51 -24.47 10.63 -17.77
C LYS A 51 -24.64 9.72 -16.54
N LYS A 52 -23.76 8.73 -16.36
CA LYS A 52 -23.78 7.77 -15.23
C LYS A 52 -23.55 8.39 -13.84
N ASN A 53 -22.95 9.57 -13.77
CA ASN A 53 -22.51 10.21 -12.54
C ASN A 53 -23.30 11.49 -12.22
N ARG A 54 -24.15 11.96 -13.16
CA ARG A 54 -24.90 13.23 -13.04
C ARG A 54 -25.79 13.26 -11.80
N ASP A 55 -26.41 12.13 -11.47
CA ASP A 55 -27.28 12.00 -10.29
C ASP A 55 -26.56 12.31 -8.97
N PHE A 56 -25.25 12.04 -8.91
CA PHE A 56 -24.43 12.24 -7.70
C PHE A 56 -23.53 13.46 -7.79
N CYS A 57 -23.33 14.04 -8.97
CA CYS A 57 -22.45 15.18 -9.21
C CYS A 57 -23.14 16.31 -10.00
N PRO A 58 -24.37 16.76 -9.64
CA PRO A 58 -25.04 17.78 -10.44
C PRO A 58 -24.24 19.09 -10.42
N PRO A 59 -23.80 19.61 -11.58
CA PRO A 59 -23.22 20.94 -11.65
C PRO A 59 -24.32 22.00 -11.43
N TYR A 60 -23.90 23.22 -11.11
CA TYR A 60 -24.77 24.38 -11.11
C TYR A 60 -24.98 24.86 -12.55
N LEU A 61 -26.23 24.91 -13.01
CA LEU A 61 -26.60 25.34 -14.36
C LEU A 61 -27.44 26.62 -14.31
N LEU A 62 -27.60 27.28 -15.45
CA LEU A 62 -28.39 28.51 -15.55
C LEU A 62 -29.84 28.32 -15.07
N ALA A 63 -30.40 27.13 -15.23
CA ALA A 63 -31.75 26.80 -14.75
C ALA A 63 -31.87 26.80 -13.22
N ASP A 64 -30.75 26.68 -12.49
CA ASP A 64 -30.70 26.70 -11.03
C ASP A 64 -30.55 28.12 -10.46
N GLN A 65 -30.40 29.14 -11.32
CA GLN A 65 -30.25 30.53 -10.91
C GLN A 65 -31.58 31.09 -10.41
N ASP A 66 -31.57 31.66 -9.19
CA ASP A 66 -32.75 32.32 -8.63
C ASP A 66 -32.99 33.63 -9.40
N PRO A 67 -34.19 33.83 -9.99
CA PRO A 67 -34.53 35.05 -10.69
C PRO A 67 -34.41 36.32 -9.85
N ASN A 68 -34.38 36.22 -8.52
CA ASN A 68 -34.27 37.33 -7.58
C ASN A 68 -32.81 37.67 -7.20
N ASP A 69 -31.83 36.85 -7.62
CA ASP A 69 -30.42 36.95 -7.23
C ASP A 69 -29.53 37.41 -8.41
N VAL A 70 -30.10 38.26 -9.27
CA VAL A 70 -29.46 38.80 -10.50
C VAL A 70 -28.42 39.91 -10.25
N ASP A 71 -28.29 40.36 -9.01
CA ASP A 71 -27.38 41.46 -8.62
C ASP A 71 -25.99 40.98 -8.13
N VAL A 72 -25.74 39.66 -8.11
CA VAL A 72 -24.42 39.11 -7.75
C VAL A 72 -23.58 38.95 -9.01
N GLU A 73 -22.53 39.76 -9.14
CA GLU A 73 -21.56 39.68 -10.23
C GLU A 73 -20.68 38.42 -10.04
N ASP A 74 -21.23 37.26 -10.43
CA ASP A 74 -20.54 35.98 -10.37
C ASP A 74 -19.32 35.98 -11.32
N GLN A 75 -18.18 35.48 -10.84
CA GLN A 75 -16.96 35.41 -11.66
C GLN A 75 -17.06 34.45 -12.85
N TYR A 76 -18.00 33.50 -12.81
CA TYR A 76 -18.18 32.47 -13.83
C TYR A 76 -19.66 32.33 -14.21
N ASP A 77 -19.97 32.56 -15.49
CA ASP A 77 -21.32 32.38 -16.02
C ASP A 77 -21.76 30.91 -15.97
N PRO A 78 -22.97 30.60 -15.46
CA PRO A 78 -23.54 29.26 -15.50
C PRO A 78 -23.76 28.78 -16.93
N ALA A 79 -23.38 27.55 -17.22
CA ALA A 79 -23.73 26.93 -18.50
C ALA A 79 -25.22 26.57 -18.57
N HIS A 80 -25.76 26.49 -19.79
CA HIS A 80 -27.12 26.03 -20.03
C HIS A 80 -27.28 24.51 -19.89
N SER A 81 -26.20 23.75 -20.11
CA SER A 81 -26.26 22.28 -20.07
C SER A 81 -24.96 21.62 -19.63
N CYS A 82 -25.07 20.37 -19.17
CA CYS A 82 -23.90 19.54 -18.86
C CYS A 82 -23.00 19.28 -20.09
N ASP A 83 -23.56 19.26 -21.29
CA ASP A 83 -22.81 18.98 -22.51
C ASP A 83 -21.99 20.21 -22.93
N GLU A 84 -22.53 21.42 -22.72
CA GLU A 84 -21.79 22.68 -22.86
C GLU A 84 -20.62 22.78 -21.87
N LEU A 85 -20.83 22.41 -20.60
CA LEU A 85 -19.74 22.31 -19.62
C LEU A 85 -18.67 21.31 -20.07
N LEU A 86 -19.08 20.17 -20.61
CA LEU A 86 -18.15 19.16 -21.10
C LEU A 86 -17.25 19.72 -22.20
N GLU A 87 -17.81 20.46 -23.17
CA GLU A 87 -17.02 21.15 -24.19
C GLU A 87 -16.11 22.22 -23.59
N THR A 88 -16.59 22.97 -22.59
CA THR A 88 -15.77 23.95 -21.88
C THR A 88 -14.54 23.31 -21.22
N TYR A 89 -14.71 22.18 -20.54
CA TYR A 89 -13.60 21.43 -19.95
C TYR A 89 -12.69 20.77 -21.00
N LYS A 90 -13.19 20.43 -22.19
CA LYS A 90 -12.33 19.98 -23.31
C LYS A 90 -11.46 21.11 -23.84
N VAL A 91 -12.03 22.30 -24.03
CA VAL A 91 -11.29 23.50 -24.45
C VAL A 91 -10.26 23.90 -23.39
N LEU A 92 -10.64 23.85 -22.10
CA LEU A 92 -9.70 24.03 -20.99
C LEU A 92 -8.55 23.02 -21.05
N GLY A 93 -8.84 21.75 -21.36
CA GLY A 93 -7.82 20.72 -21.54
C GLY A 93 -6.85 21.01 -22.69
N ALA A 94 -7.37 21.48 -23.83
CA ALA A 94 -6.58 21.78 -25.03
C ALA A 94 -5.73 23.05 -24.88
N ARG A 95 -6.22 24.06 -24.14
CA ARG A 95 -5.46 25.30 -23.93
C ARG A 95 -4.42 25.16 -22.81
N LYS A 96 -3.33 25.92 -22.95
CA LYS A 96 -2.40 26.15 -21.84
C LYS A 96 -3.06 27.10 -20.83
N GLY A 97 -2.94 26.79 -19.55
CA GLY A 97 -3.55 27.58 -18.48
C GLY A 97 -3.06 27.16 -17.10
N GLY A 98 -3.49 27.88 -16.08
CA GLY A 98 -3.09 27.62 -14.70
C GLY A 98 -3.85 26.45 -14.08
N LYS A 99 -3.30 25.84 -13.04
CA LYS A 99 -4.06 24.92 -12.17
C LYS A 99 -5.15 25.67 -11.41
N ARG A 100 -4.80 26.85 -10.88
CA ARG A 100 -5.68 27.67 -10.04
C ARG A 100 -6.95 28.08 -10.79
N GLU A 101 -6.81 28.52 -12.04
CA GLU A 101 -7.92 28.80 -12.95
C GLU A 101 -8.96 27.66 -13.04
N VAL A 102 -8.50 26.40 -13.16
CA VAL A 102 -9.40 25.24 -13.24
C VAL A 102 -10.02 24.95 -11.89
N LEU A 103 -9.25 25.07 -10.81
CA LEU A 103 -9.72 24.84 -9.45
C LEU A 103 -10.80 25.86 -9.05
N ASP A 104 -10.54 27.14 -9.29
CA ASP A 104 -11.44 28.25 -9.00
C ASP A 104 -12.73 28.09 -9.84
N ARG A 105 -12.62 27.75 -11.14
CA ARG A 105 -13.80 27.41 -11.95
C ARG A 105 -14.63 26.26 -11.36
N ILE A 106 -13.99 25.19 -10.87
CA ILE A 106 -14.70 24.05 -10.27
C ILE A 106 -15.41 24.47 -8.98
N LEU A 107 -14.73 25.21 -8.09
CA LEU A 107 -15.21 25.51 -6.74
C LEU A 107 -16.12 26.74 -6.68
N GLU A 108 -15.88 27.76 -7.49
CA GLU A 108 -16.61 29.04 -7.47
C GLU A 108 -17.61 29.15 -8.62
N GLY A 109 -17.44 28.35 -9.69
CA GLY A 109 -18.37 28.29 -10.82
C GLY A 109 -19.23 27.02 -10.79
N ASP A 110 -18.73 25.96 -11.43
CA ASP A 110 -19.56 24.84 -11.89
C ASP A 110 -20.09 23.95 -10.73
N TRP A 111 -19.44 23.94 -9.56
CA TRP A 111 -19.91 23.24 -8.35
C TRP A 111 -19.92 24.13 -7.09
N ARG A 112 -20.23 25.42 -7.26
CA ARG A 112 -20.31 26.41 -6.17
C ARG A 112 -21.27 26.06 -5.03
N THR A 113 -22.28 25.25 -5.30
CA THR A 113 -23.24 24.76 -4.29
C THR A 113 -22.67 23.65 -3.38
N GLY A 114 -21.45 23.18 -3.66
CA GLY A 114 -20.77 22.18 -2.85
C GLY A 114 -20.33 20.96 -3.65
N ILE A 115 -19.32 20.28 -3.11
CA ILE A 115 -18.71 19.08 -3.69
C ILE A 115 -19.32 17.84 -3.05
N SER A 116 -19.86 16.94 -3.87
CA SER A 116 -20.49 15.72 -3.36
C SER A 116 -19.49 14.73 -2.77
N MET A 117 -19.97 13.84 -1.90
CA MET A 117 -19.15 12.78 -1.32
C MET A 117 -18.55 11.85 -2.37
N TYR A 118 -19.25 11.62 -3.49
CA TYR A 118 -18.70 10.90 -4.64
C TYR A 118 -17.56 11.68 -5.32
N GLN A 119 -17.73 12.98 -5.53
CA GLN A 119 -16.68 13.83 -6.12
C GLN A 119 -15.43 13.86 -5.24
N LEU A 120 -15.59 14.08 -3.93
CA LEU A 120 -14.48 14.04 -2.98
C LEU A 120 -13.77 12.68 -3.01
N ALA A 121 -14.54 11.59 -2.96
CA ALA A 121 -13.99 10.23 -2.96
C ALA A 121 -13.22 9.90 -4.25
N THR A 122 -13.73 10.31 -5.41
CA THR A 122 -13.04 10.10 -6.70
C THR A 122 -11.80 11.00 -6.83
N ALA A 123 -11.83 12.22 -6.30
CA ALA A 123 -10.66 13.11 -6.23
C ALA A 123 -9.54 12.55 -5.35
N GLU A 124 -9.87 12.00 -4.17
CA GLU A 124 -8.89 11.36 -3.29
C GLU A 124 -8.27 10.12 -3.93
N ILE A 125 -9.07 9.28 -4.59
CA ILE A 125 -8.54 8.10 -5.29
C ILE A 125 -7.67 8.53 -6.47
N GLN A 126 -8.05 9.57 -7.22
CA GLN A 126 -7.20 10.10 -8.29
C GLN A 126 -5.86 10.59 -7.73
N HIS A 127 -5.86 11.32 -6.60
CA HIS A 127 -4.63 11.75 -5.96
C HIS A 127 -3.72 10.58 -5.57
N LEU A 128 -4.32 9.51 -5.03
CA LEU A 128 -3.62 8.27 -4.70
C LEU A 128 -2.97 7.62 -5.94
N LEU A 129 -3.65 7.63 -7.09
CA LEU A 129 -3.12 7.06 -8.32
C LEU A 129 -2.04 7.92 -8.97
N ASP A 130 -2.17 9.24 -8.89
CA ASP A 130 -1.15 10.18 -9.38
C ASP A 130 0.13 10.12 -8.53
N HIS A 131 0.01 9.73 -7.25
CA HIS A 131 1.12 9.69 -6.29
C HIS A 131 1.16 8.33 -5.57
N PRO A 132 1.66 7.27 -6.22
CA PRO A 132 1.61 5.91 -5.68
C PRO A 132 2.38 5.73 -4.37
N THR A 133 3.31 6.63 -4.03
CA THR A 133 4.10 6.64 -2.78
C THR A 133 3.52 7.54 -1.69
N ALA A 134 2.36 8.17 -1.92
CA ALA A 134 1.77 9.13 -0.99
C ALA A 134 1.26 8.47 0.31
N LEU A 135 0.89 7.20 0.26
CA LEU A 135 0.39 6.46 1.41
C LEU A 135 1.33 5.33 1.78
N ARG A 136 1.40 5.03 3.09
CA ARG A 136 2.01 3.81 3.58
C ARG A 136 0.94 2.76 3.78
N TRP A 137 1.23 1.53 3.36
CA TRP A 137 0.30 0.42 3.35
C TRP A 137 0.79 -0.74 4.20
N THR A 138 -0.15 -1.54 4.67
CA THR A 138 0.09 -2.87 5.26
C THR A 138 -0.67 -3.92 4.47
N ALA A 139 -0.05 -5.06 4.19
CA ALA A 139 -0.74 -6.21 3.62
C ALA A 139 -1.23 -7.18 4.71
N LYS A 140 -2.47 -7.64 4.60
CA LYS A 140 -3.04 -8.72 5.43
C LYS A 140 -3.53 -9.85 4.53
N ARG A 141 -3.40 -11.10 4.97
CA ARG A 141 -3.92 -12.27 4.23
C ARG A 141 -5.31 -12.61 4.72
N LEU A 142 -6.25 -12.74 3.81
CA LEU A 142 -7.56 -13.33 4.07
C LEU A 142 -7.42 -14.86 4.13
N ALA A 143 -7.78 -15.44 5.27
CA ALA A 143 -7.70 -16.87 5.50
C ALA A 143 -9.01 -17.38 6.10
N LYS A 144 -9.43 -18.59 5.69
CA LYS A 144 -10.56 -19.29 6.29
C LYS A 144 -10.17 -19.72 7.70
N ILE A 145 -11.07 -19.53 8.66
CA ILE A 145 -10.89 -20.04 10.02
C ILE A 145 -11.20 -21.54 9.98
N PRO A 146 -10.25 -22.43 10.30
CA PRO A 146 -10.47 -23.86 10.30
C PRO A 146 -11.55 -24.22 11.32
N ASN A 147 -12.51 -25.06 10.91
CA ASN A 147 -13.56 -25.55 11.80
C ASN A 147 -13.12 -26.91 12.37
N SER A 148 -12.91 -26.99 13.68
CA SER A 148 -12.46 -28.22 14.36
C SER A 148 -13.38 -29.43 14.12
N ARG A 149 -14.65 -29.22 13.75
CA ARG A 149 -15.61 -30.29 13.41
C ARG A 149 -15.51 -30.80 11.97
N SER A 150 -14.83 -30.07 11.07
CA SER A 150 -14.70 -30.42 9.64
C SER A 150 -13.25 -30.71 9.22
N ALA A 151 -12.30 -30.68 10.16
CA ALA A 151 -10.87 -30.91 9.90
C ALA A 151 -10.57 -32.29 9.26
N VAL A 152 -11.49 -33.27 9.39
CA VAL A 152 -11.34 -34.62 8.83
C VAL A 152 -11.59 -34.67 7.32
N HIS A 153 -12.27 -33.68 6.72
CA HIS A 153 -12.51 -33.59 5.27
C HIS A 153 -11.62 -32.57 4.54
N ASP A 154 -10.93 -31.66 5.25
CA ASP A 154 -10.00 -30.68 4.66
C ASP A 154 -8.61 -31.28 4.36
N MET A 155 -8.46 -32.62 4.40
CA MET A 155 -7.23 -33.36 4.03
C MET A 155 -7.09 -33.60 2.51
N GLU A 156 -8.01 -33.10 1.70
CA GLU A 156 -7.80 -33.08 0.25
C GLU A 156 -6.82 -31.96 -0.09
N VAL A 157 -5.78 -32.29 -0.86
CA VAL A 157 -4.81 -31.37 -1.47
C VAL A 157 -5.57 -30.43 -2.40
N THR A 158 -6.29 -29.48 -1.82
CA THR A 158 -7.10 -28.48 -2.51
C THR A 158 -6.30 -27.19 -2.45
N ASN A 159 -6.08 -26.61 -3.63
CA ASN A 159 -5.35 -25.36 -3.77
C ASN A 159 -5.93 -24.34 -2.79
N ASP A 160 -5.08 -23.57 -2.11
CA ASP A 160 -5.48 -22.48 -1.20
C ASP A 160 -6.56 -21.54 -1.82
N SER A 161 -6.66 -21.50 -3.15
CA SER A 161 -7.68 -20.80 -3.94
C SER A 161 -9.11 -21.29 -3.75
N ASP A 162 -9.33 -22.59 -3.48
CA ASP A 162 -10.67 -23.17 -3.31
C ASP A 162 -11.34 -22.68 -2.02
N HIS A 163 -10.54 -22.19 -1.08
CA HIS A 163 -10.99 -21.68 0.21
C HIS A 163 -11.14 -20.17 0.26
N LEU A 164 -10.91 -19.42 -0.82
CA LEU A 164 -11.06 -17.96 -0.84
C LEU A 164 -12.49 -17.53 -1.25
N PRO A 165 -13.06 -16.50 -0.61
CA PRO A 165 -14.41 -16.05 -0.94
C PRO A 165 -14.40 -15.33 -2.29
N ARG A 166 -15.41 -15.64 -3.14
CA ARG A 166 -15.63 -14.89 -4.39
C ARG A 166 -16.03 -13.45 -4.06
N PHE A 167 -15.30 -12.49 -4.62
CA PHE A 167 -15.55 -11.07 -4.41
C PHE A 167 -16.72 -10.57 -5.29
N GLN A 168 -17.93 -10.50 -4.73
CA GLN A 168 -19.07 -9.84 -5.35
C GLN A 168 -19.31 -8.49 -4.68
N ALA A 169 -19.01 -7.41 -5.40
CA ALA A 169 -19.02 -6.04 -4.88
C ALA A 169 -20.33 -5.66 -4.16
N GLN A 170 -21.49 -5.91 -4.76
CA GLN A 170 -22.79 -5.53 -4.19
C GLN A 170 -23.07 -6.26 -2.87
N THR A 171 -22.93 -7.59 -2.85
CA THR A 171 -23.16 -8.41 -1.65
C THR A 171 -22.17 -8.08 -0.55
N PHE A 172 -20.90 -7.90 -0.89
CA PHE A 172 -19.87 -7.49 0.05
C PHE A 172 -20.21 -6.13 0.69
N MET A 173 -20.58 -5.14 -0.12
CA MET A 173 -20.96 -3.81 0.38
C MET A 173 -22.19 -3.84 1.28
N ALA A 174 -23.22 -4.61 0.92
CA ALA A 174 -24.43 -4.76 1.75
C ALA A 174 -24.09 -5.40 3.11
N ASN A 175 -23.28 -6.46 3.12
CA ASN A 175 -22.85 -7.10 4.35
C ASN A 175 -21.95 -6.19 5.19
N LEU A 176 -21.00 -5.49 4.56
CA LEU A 176 -20.10 -4.57 5.24
C LEU A 176 -20.86 -3.42 5.89
N ALA A 177 -21.80 -2.82 5.16
CA ALA A 177 -22.69 -1.79 5.69
C ALA A 177 -23.46 -2.33 6.91
N ARG A 178 -24.09 -3.50 6.80
CA ARG A 178 -24.84 -4.11 7.92
C ARG A 178 -23.99 -4.29 9.19
N GLU A 179 -22.71 -4.63 9.05
CA GLU A 179 -21.79 -4.78 10.19
C GLU A 179 -21.34 -3.42 10.78
N LEU A 180 -21.19 -2.39 9.96
CA LEU A 180 -20.60 -1.11 10.36
C LEU A 180 -21.62 -0.03 10.73
N THR A 181 -22.79 -0.01 10.10
CA THR A 181 -23.86 0.97 10.32
C THR A 181 -24.27 1.12 11.80
N PRO A 182 -24.31 0.05 12.63
CA PRO A 182 -24.60 0.19 14.06
C PRO A 182 -23.49 0.88 14.87
N LEU A 183 -22.26 0.92 14.33
CA LEU A 183 -21.07 1.41 15.02
C LEU A 183 -20.66 2.81 14.56
N MET A 184 -20.86 3.13 13.28
CA MET A 184 -20.44 4.40 12.69
C MET A 184 -21.31 4.81 11.51
N LYS A 185 -21.38 6.12 11.31
CA LYS A 185 -21.87 6.71 10.06
C LYS A 185 -20.73 6.84 9.09
N ALA A 186 -20.93 6.33 7.88
CA ALA A 186 -19.90 6.40 6.86
C ALA A 186 -20.48 6.50 5.45
N HIS A 187 -19.67 7.12 4.60
CA HIS A 187 -19.79 7.06 3.14
C HIS A 187 -18.81 6.02 2.61
N TYR A 188 -19.28 5.14 1.74
CA TYR A 188 -18.47 4.09 1.13
C TYR A 188 -18.40 4.28 -0.37
N LEU A 189 -17.20 4.21 -0.96
CA LEU A 189 -17.02 4.13 -2.41
C LEU A 189 -16.17 2.91 -2.74
N LEU A 190 -16.72 1.99 -3.54
CA LEU A 190 -16.00 0.84 -4.07
C LEU A 190 -15.79 1.00 -5.58
N MET A 191 -14.54 1.00 -6.02
CA MET A 191 -14.17 1.23 -7.41
C MET A 191 -13.16 0.20 -7.90
N ARG A 192 -13.46 -0.44 -9.03
CA ARG A 192 -12.50 -1.30 -9.74
C ARG A 192 -11.72 -0.48 -10.74
N LEU A 193 -10.39 -0.55 -10.67
CA LEU A 193 -9.53 0.13 -11.63
C LEU A 193 -9.33 -0.71 -12.89
N LYS A 194 -9.14 -0.02 -14.01
CA LYS A 194 -8.86 -0.64 -15.31
C LYS A 194 -7.36 -0.71 -15.61
N THR A 195 -6.59 0.27 -15.14
CA THR A 195 -5.14 0.38 -15.37
C THR A 195 -4.34 -0.63 -14.56
N MET A 196 -4.82 -0.97 -13.36
CA MET A 196 -4.24 -1.98 -12.46
C MET A 196 -5.31 -2.99 -12.08
N PRO A 197 -4.96 -4.27 -11.89
CA PRO A 197 -5.91 -5.32 -11.53
C PRO A 197 -6.28 -5.24 -10.04
N ILE A 198 -6.80 -4.10 -9.59
CA ILE A 198 -7.13 -3.83 -8.19
C ILE A 198 -8.54 -3.25 -8.03
N THR A 199 -9.14 -3.51 -6.88
CA THR A 199 -10.39 -2.90 -6.42
C THR A 199 -10.13 -2.10 -5.15
N ILE A 200 -10.52 -0.83 -5.14
CA ILE A 200 -10.30 0.11 -4.04
C ILE A 200 -11.63 0.38 -3.33
N LEU A 201 -11.65 0.23 -2.02
CA LEU A 201 -12.69 0.71 -1.13
C LEU A 201 -12.16 1.94 -0.37
N ARG A 202 -12.90 3.04 -0.47
CA ARG A 202 -12.79 4.18 0.44
C ARG A 202 -13.90 4.06 1.48
N VAL A 203 -13.53 4.16 2.76
CA VAL A 203 -14.47 4.34 3.87
C VAL A 203 -14.22 5.71 4.48
N TYR A 204 -15.23 6.56 4.52
CA TYR A 204 -15.16 7.89 5.11
C TYR A 204 -16.15 7.99 6.27
N ILE A 205 -15.64 8.22 7.48
CA ILE A 205 -16.46 8.36 8.68
C ILE A 205 -17.00 9.77 8.80
N HIS A 206 -18.22 9.81 9.31
CA HIS A 206 -18.87 11.01 9.78
C HIS A 206 -19.05 10.97 11.29
N ASP A 207 -18.62 12.03 11.94
CA ASP A 207 -18.61 12.22 13.39
C ASP A 207 -19.94 12.83 13.88
N SER A 208 -21.05 12.28 13.40
CA SER A 208 -22.38 12.65 13.88
C SER A 208 -23.40 11.56 13.56
N PRO A 209 -24.41 11.37 14.43
CA PRO A 209 -25.48 10.41 14.21
C PRO A 209 -26.45 10.82 13.11
N TYR A 210 -26.42 12.08 12.68
CA TYR A 210 -27.28 12.62 11.62
C TYR A 210 -26.62 12.45 10.26
N SER A 211 -27.40 12.04 9.27
CA SER A 211 -26.92 11.89 7.90
C SER A 211 -27.05 13.20 7.08
N THR A 212 -27.45 14.32 7.67
CA THR A 212 -27.78 15.55 6.92
C THR A 212 -26.54 16.30 6.41
N GLU A 213 -26.65 16.99 5.27
CA GLU A 213 -25.55 17.79 4.71
C GLU A 213 -25.04 18.87 5.68
N GLN A 214 -25.93 19.48 6.45
CA GLN A 214 -25.57 20.47 7.47
C GLN A 214 -24.72 19.86 8.60
N SER A 215 -24.99 18.61 8.96
CA SER A 215 -24.15 17.88 9.91
C SER A 215 -22.79 17.52 9.31
N LEU A 216 -22.74 17.18 8.02
CA LEU A 216 -21.49 16.92 7.30
C LEU A 216 -20.63 18.17 7.14
N ALA A 217 -21.26 19.33 6.98
CA ALA A 217 -20.61 20.63 6.83
C ALA A 217 -19.97 21.12 8.13
N THR A 218 -20.47 20.69 9.29
CA THR A 218 -19.93 21.09 10.58
C THR A 218 -18.52 20.49 10.75
N GLU A 219 -17.50 21.33 10.64
CA GLU A 219 -16.15 20.94 11.04
C GLU A 219 -16.12 20.79 12.57
N THR A 220 -16.20 19.55 13.06
CA THR A 220 -15.92 19.28 14.47
C THR A 220 -14.47 19.72 14.75
N SER A 221 -14.30 20.63 15.70
CA SER A 221 -12.99 21.16 16.15
C SER A 221 -12.07 20.09 16.74
N SER A 222 -12.56 18.84 16.86
CA SER A 222 -11.85 17.67 17.31
C SER A 222 -11.32 16.81 16.16
N SER A 223 -10.03 17.01 15.91
CA SER A 223 -9.03 16.03 15.44
C SER A 223 -8.45 16.25 14.03
N ASP A 224 -7.13 16.38 14.03
CA ASP A 224 -6.21 16.25 12.90
C ASP A 224 -6.13 14.79 12.37
N GLY A 225 -7.11 13.96 12.74
CA GLY A 225 -7.20 12.56 12.43
C GLY A 225 -7.65 12.29 10.99
N ALA A 226 -7.32 11.09 10.50
CA ALA A 226 -7.77 10.61 9.21
C ALA A 226 -9.27 10.26 9.28
N LYS A 227 -10.13 11.03 8.61
CA LYS A 227 -11.58 10.70 8.47
C LYS A 227 -11.85 9.62 7.42
N ALA A 228 -10.88 9.35 6.54
CA ALA A 228 -10.96 8.31 5.53
C ALA A 228 -9.98 7.15 5.79
N VAL A 229 -10.28 5.96 5.29
CA VAL A 229 -9.34 4.84 5.18
C VAL A 229 -9.55 4.13 3.85
N PHE A 230 -8.46 3.68 3.23
CA PHE A 230 -8.47 2.93 1.99
C PHE A 230 -8.15 1.44 2.22
N PHE A 231 -8.88 0.60 1.51
CA PHE A 231 -8.63 -0.83 1.42
C PHE A 231 -8.54 -1.25 -0.05
N ILE A 232 -7.59 -2.11 -0.38
CA ILE A 232 -7.35 -2.54 -1.76
C ILE A 232 -7.31 -4.06 -1.83
N TRP A 233 -8.05 -4.62 -2.80
CA TRP A 233 -8.00 -6.03 -3.17
C TRP A 233 -7.38 -6.17 -4.55
N PRO A 234 -6.22 -6.84 -4.68
CA PRO A 234 -5.73 -7.30 -5.97
C PRO A 234 -6.60 -8.44 -6.49
N ASN A 235 -6.90 -8.42 -7.79
CA ASN A 235 -7.70 -9.45 -8.42
C ASN A 235 -6.98 -10.80 -8.33
N GLY A 236 -7.64 -11.85 -7.84
CA GLY A 236 -7.06 -13.20 -7.78
C GLY A 236 -5.99 -13.37 -6.70
N SER A 237 -5.95 -12.51 -5.69
CA SER A 237 -5.00 -12.59 -4.59
C SER A 237 -5.72 -12.73 -3.23
N PRO A 238 -5.19 -13.50 -2.27
CA PRO A 238 -5.74 -13.60 -0.91
C PRO A 238 -5.43 -12.36 -0.05
N PHE A 239 -4.72 -11.36 -0.57
CA PHE A 239 -4.27 -10.23 0.23
C PHE A 239 -5.25 -9.05 0.19
N VAL A 240 -5.33 -8.35 1.31
CA VAL A 240 -6.02 -7.07 1.46
C VAL A 240 -5.01 -6.04 1.93
N TYR A 241 -4.83 -4.98 1.15
CA TYR A 241 -3.98 -3.86 1.55
C TYR A 241 -4.82 -2.87 2.33
N SER A 242 -4.27 -2.34 3.41
CA SER A 242 -4.91 -1.32 4.23
C SER A 242 -3.99 -0.12 4.36
N SER A 243 -4.52 1.08 4.11
CA SER A 243 -3.78 2.31 4.28
C SER A 243 -3.52 2.58 5.76
N LEU A 244 -2.28 2.89 6.12
CA LEU A 244 -1.93 3.30 7.47
C LEU A 244 -2.38 4.74 7.76
N ALA A 245 -2.34 5.61 6.75
CA ALA A 245 -2.69 7.04 6.83
C ALA A 245 -3.49 7.48 5.60
N THR A 246 -4.03 8.71 5.61
CA THR A 246 -4.71 9.31 4.44
C THR A 246 -3.84 10.26 3.65
N HIS A 247 -2.68 10.64 4.17
CA HIS A 247 -1.69 11.43 3.46
C HIS A 247 -0.29 11.22 4.03
N LEU A 248 0.71 11.53 3.21
CA LEU A 248 2.11 11.49 3.60
C LEU A 248 2.37 12.48 4.74
N GLY A 249 3.04 12.03 5.80
CA GLY A 249 3.36 12.86 6.97
C GLY A 249 2.23 13.02 7.98
N GLN A 250 1.04 12.48 7.73
CA GLN A 250 -0.03 12.51 8.73
C GLN A 250 0.36 11.66 9.94
N VAL A 251 0.32 12.27 11.13
CA VAL A 251 0.24 11.50 12.36
C VAL A 251 -1.18 10.94 12.44
N VAL A 252 -1.30 9.63 12.25
CA VAL A 252 -2.58 8.94 12.39
C VAL A 252 -2.99 9.08 13.85
N GLY A 253 -4.06 9.82 14.14
CA GLY A 253 -4.61 9.90 15.50
C GLY A 253 -5.17 8.56 15.97
N ASP A 254 -5.54 8.47 17.25
CA ASP A 254 -6.18 7.26 17.79
C ASP A 254 -7.49 6.93 17.09
N ASP A 255 -8.29 7.95 16.74
CA ASP A 255 -9.57 7.77 16.06
C ASP A 255 -9.41 7.13 14.67
N GLY A 256 -8.42 7.58 13.89
CA GLY A 256 -8.11 7.01 12.58
C GLY A 256 -7.61 5.56 12.67
N ARG A 257 -6.85 5.23 13.72
CA ARG A 257 -6.44 3.84 14.01
C ARG A 257 -7.66 2.99 14.38
N HIS A 258 -8.51 3.49 15.26
CA HIS A 258 -9.70 2.79 15.73
C HIS A 258 -10.68 2.53 14.58
N LEU A 259 -10.94 3.53 13.74
CA LEU A 259 -11.69 3.40 12.49
C LEU A 259 -11.13 2.27 11.62
N ARG A 260 -9.84 2.32 11.31
CA ARG A 260 -9.21 1.29 10.47
C ARG A 260 -9.37 -0.09 11.09
N ASP A 261 -9.18 -0.21 12.39
CA ASP A 261 -9.23 -1.49 13.10
C ASP A 261 -10.68 -2.04 13.14
N ILE A 262 -11.70 -1.20 13.33
CA ILE A 262 -13.13 -1.59 13.21
C ILE A 262 -13.43 -2.12 11.81
N VAL A 263 -13.05 -1.37 10.77
CA VAL A 263 -13.31 -1.80 9.38
C VAL A 263 -12.55 -3.08 9.05
N GLN A 264 -11.30 -3.21 9.50
CA GLN A 264 -10.51 -4.44 9.34
C GLN A 264 -11.17 -5.65 10.01
N GLN A 265 -11.86 -5.48 11.14
CA GLN A 265 -12.61 -6.55 11.79
C GLN A 265 -13.93 -6.88 11.07
N ALA A 266 -14.55 -5.89 10.42
CA ALA A 266 -15.78 -6.07 9.67
C ALA A 266 -15.56 -6.74 8.30
N ILE A 267 -14.42 -6.50 7.64
CA ILE A 267 -14.11 -7.07 6.32
C ILE A 267 -14.24 -8.61 6.27
N PRO A 268 -13.59 -9.40 7.17
CA PRO A 268 -13.77 -10.85 7.17
C PRO A 268 -15.21 -11.27 7.41
N LYS A 269 -15.95 -10.57 8.27
CA LYS A 269 -17.37 -10.85 8.54
C LYS A 269 -18.23 -10.61 7.29
N ALA A 270 -17.93 -9.57 6.52
CA ALA A 270 -18.63 -9.26 5.28
C ALA A 270 -18.45 -10.34 4.19
N PHE A 271 -17.31 -11.03 4.19
CA PHE A 271 -17.06 -12.20 3.33
C PHE A 271 -17.58 -13.52 3.90
N SER A 272 -17.81 -13.59 5.21
CA SER A 272 -18.20 -14.81 5.89
C SER A 272 -19.63 -15.22 5.56
N ARG A 273 -19.86 -16.53 5.50
CA ARG A 273 -21.17 -17.16 5.31
C ARG A 273 -21.36 -18.22 6.40
N PRO A 274 -22.59 -18.71 6.64
CA PRO A 274 -22.78 -19.89 7.48
C PRO A 274 -21.82 -21.00 7.04
N SER A 275 -21.11 -21.63 7.97
CA SER A 275 -20.03 -22.64 7.77
C SER A 275 -18.68 -22.16 7.19
N ALA A 276 -18.59 -20.95 6.63
CA ALA A 276 -17.34 -20.41 6.08
C ALA A 276 -17.01 -19.05 6.71
N ARG A 277 -16.20 -19.08 7.77
CA ARG A 277 -15.74 -17.87 8.47
C ARG A 277 -14.32 -17.51 8.03
N TYR A 278 -14.05 -16.23 7.93
CA TYR A 278 -12.75 -15.71 7.52
C TYR A 278 -12.11 -14.84 8.60
N GLN A 279 -10.80 -14.69 8.51
CA GLN A 279 -10.00 -13.76 9.30
C GLN A 279 -8.96 -13.06 8.43
N LEU A 280 -8.50 -11.89 8.87
CA LEU A 280 -7.36 -11.20 8.28
C LEU A 280 -6.11 -11.41 9.14
N ALA A 281 -5.18 -12.22 8.65
CA ALA A 281 -3.90 -12.48 9.30
C ALA A 281 -2.84 -11.43 8.92
N SER A 282 -1.99 -11.02 9.85
CA SER A 282 -0.90 -10.08 9.58
C SER A 282 0.20 -10.75 8.76
N THR A 283 0.66 -10.10 7.69
CA THR A 283 1.81 -10.59 6.90
C THR A 283 3.14 -9.93 7.28
N ASN A 284 3.12 -8.98 8.23
CA ASN A 284 4.28 -8.18 8.64
C ASN A 284 5.00 -7.48 7.47
N PHE A 285 4.24 -7.19 6.41
CA PHE A 285 4.70 -6.51 5.21
C PHE A 285 4.09 -5.11 5.12
N THR A 286 4.96 -4.10 5.05
CA THR A 286 4.56 -2.70 4.87
C THR A 286 5.35 -2.06 3.74
N ALA A 287 4.69 -1.28 2.89
CA ALA A 287 5.36 -0.58 1.79
C ALA A 287 4.69 0.77 1.53
N ARG A 288 5.42 1.72 0.94
CA ARG A 288 4.82 2.97 0.42
C ARG A 288 4.32 2.83 -1.00
N SER A 289 4.95 1.98 -1.81
CA SER A 289 4.57 1.75 -3.20
C SER A 289 3.47 0.69 -3.30
N LEU A 290 2.40 0.99 -4.05
CA LEU A 290 1.41 -0.01 -4.47
C LEU A 290 2.01 -1.05 -5.41
N ASP A 291 2.98 -0.68 -6.24
CA ASP A 291 3.67 -1.61 -7.14
C ASP A 291 4.50 -2.61 -6.33
N ALA A 292 5.19 -2.16 -5.27
CA ALA A 292 5.86 -3.07 -4.34
C ALA A 292 4.88 -4.06 -3.70
N LEU A 293 3.71 -3.58 -3.26
CA LEU A 293 2.67 -4.47 -2.73
C LEU A 293 2.19 -5.48 -3.77
N LEU A 294 2.01 -5.08 -5.03
CA LEU A 294 1.58 -5.99 -6.10
C LEU A 294 2.66 -7.00 -6.46
N THR A 295 3.94 -6.62 -6.45
CA THR A 295 5.04 -7.55 -6.68
C THR A 295 5.13 -8.59 -5.56
N TYR A 296 5.14 -8.15 -4.30
CA TYR A 296 5.38 -9.03 -3.16
C TYR A 296 4.11 -9.70 -2.63
N ARG A 297 2.92 -9.14 -2.87
CA ARG A 297 1.63 -9.60 -2.31
C ARG A 297 0.48 -9.43 -3.30
N GLY A 298 0.76 -9.54 -4.60
CA GLY A 298 -0.26 -9.50 -5.66
C GLY A 298 -0.56 -10.88 -6.25
N PRO A 299 -1.25 -10.93 -7.39
CA PRO A 299 -1.60 -12.16 -8.08
C PRO A 299 -0.48 -12.69 -9.02
N GLY A 300 0.65 -11.98 -9.10
CA GLY A 300 1.76 -12.33 -9.99
C GLY A 300 2.62 -13.48 -9.46
N LYS A 301 3.41 -14.06 -10.37
CA LYS A 301 4.40 -15.11 -10.06
C LYS A 301 5.53 -14.64 -9.13
N SER A 302 5.69 -13.32 -9.00
CA SER A 302 6.73 -12.68 -8.19
C SER A 302 6.54 -12.84 -6.68
N ASN A 303 5.32 -13.12 -6.20
CA ASN A 303 5.01 -13.21 -4.78
C ASN A 303 5.80 -14.32 -4.05
N GLY A 304 6.12 -15.43 -4.73
CA GLY A 304 6.82 -16.59 -4.14
C GLY A 304 8.27 -16.76 -4.57
N ALA A 305 8.79 -15.88 -5.44
CA ALA A 305 10.09 -16.06 -6.09
C ALA A 305 10.85 -14.72 -6.19
N ALA A 306 10.91 -13.95 -5.10
CA ALA A 306 11.63 -12.68 -5.05
C ALA A 306 13.16 -12.89 -4.90
N GLY A 307 13.95 -11.83 -5.06
CA GLY A 307 15.41 -11.89 -4.95
C GLY A 307 16.03 -12.73 -6.08
N GLY A 308 17.07 -13.49 -5.76
CA GLY A 308 17.75 -14.38 -6.73
C GLY A 308 16.85 -15.45 -7.33
N PHE A 309 15.69 -15.75 -6.72
CA PHE A 309 14.71 -16.68 -7.28
C PHE A 309 13.87 -16.06 -8.41
N SER A 310 14.04 -14.78 -8.73
CA SER A 310 13.28 -14.10 -9.77
C SER A 310 13.44 -14.73 -11.15
N ILE A 311 14.52 -15.47 -11.39
CA ILE A 311 14.76 -16.25 -12.61
C ILE A 311 13.62 -17.22 -12.93
N PHE A 312 12.89 -17.69 -11.90
CA PHE A 312 11.77 -18.62 -12.05
C PHE A 312 10.45 -17.91 -12.41
N GLN A 313 10.40 -16.58 -12.41
CA GLN A 313 9.19 -15.83 -12.74
C GLN A 313 8.91 -15.84 -14.24
N ASP A 314 9.95 -15.65 -15.06
CA ASP A 314 9.81 -15.32 -16.48
C ASP A 314 9.94 -16.54 -17.41
N HIS A 315 10.09 -17.76 -16.87
CA HIS A 315 10.33 -19.00 -17.64
C HIS A 315 11.48 -18.90 -18.67
N SER A 316 12.32 -17.86 -18.59
CA SER A 316 13.40 -17.59 -19.54
C SER A 316 14.44 -18.70 -19.58
N PHE A 317 14.56 -19.46 -18.49
CA PHE A 317 15.46 -20.60 -18.36
C PHE A 317 14.88 -21.92 -18.87
N SER A 318 13.54 -22.06 -18.90
CA SER A 318 12.89 -23.31 -19.32
C SER A 318 12.41 -23.21 -20.76
N GLN A 319 13.16 -23.79 -21.69
CA GLN A 319 12.66 -24.05 -23.04
C GLN A 319 11.45 -24.99 -22.95
N ASN A 320 10.43 -24.75 -23.77
CA ASN A 320 9.29 -25.64 -23.85
C ASN A 320 9.81 -27.03 -24.28
N ALA A 321 9.37 -28.10 -23.64
CA ALA A 321 9.81 -29.47 -23.93
C ALA A 321 9.46 -29.94 -25.36
N LEU A 322 8.75 -29.13 -26.16
CA LEU A 322 8.47 -29.37 -27.57
C LEU A 322 9.29 -28.47 -28.51
N ASP A 323 10.13 -27.58 -27.98
CA ASP A 323 10.97 -26.64 -28.75
C ASP A 323 12.35 -27.23 -29.11
N PHE A 324 12.41 -28.54 -29.33
CA PHE A 324 13.65 -29.27 -29.62
C PHE A 324 14.21 -28.98 -31.03
N ILE A 325 13.48 -28.28 -31.90
CA ILE A 325 13.81 -28.18 -33.34
C ILE A 325 14.61 -26.91 -33.67
N THR A 326 14.75 -25.93 -32.76
CA THR A 326 15.42 -24.65 -33.08
C THR A 326 16.60 -24.27 -32.19
N SER A 327 16.88 -24.99 -31.10
CA SER A 327 17.93 -24.61 -30.13
C SER A 327 19.24 -25.41 -30.24
N GLN A 328 19.54 -26.04 -31.38
CA GLN A 328 20.95 -26.24 -31.76
C GLN A 328 21.57 -24.92 -32.24
N LYS A 329 21.66 -23.97 -31.32
CA LYS A 329 22.56 -22.81 -31.38
C LYS A 329 23.06 -22.57 -29.95
N THR A 330 24.20 -23.20 -29.65
CA THR A 330 25.47 -22.51 -29.37
C THR A 330 25.54 -22.00 -27.92
N ASP A 331 26.33 -22.71 -27.11
CA ASP A 331 27.08 -22.15 -25.98
C ASP A 331 28.09 -21.10 -26.49
N ASP A 332 27.57 -20.05 -27.15
CA ASP A 332 28.32 -18.86 -27.48
C ASP A 332 27.83 -17.77 -26.53
N ALA A 333 28.54 -17.67 -25.40
CA ALA A 333 28.67 -16.41 -24.69
C ALA A 333 29.26 -15.38 -25.67
N GLU A 334 28.40 -14.74 -26.46
CA GLU A 334 28.78 -13.62 -27.31
C GLU A 334 29.26 -12.47 -26.42
N LYS A 335 30.59 -12.38 -26.31
CA LYS A 335 31.31 -11.11 -26.41
C LYS A 335 30.61 -10.26 -27.47
N SER A 336 30.05 -9.13 -27.06
CA SER A 336 29.63 -8.06 -27.94
C SER A 336 30.87 -7.44 -28.62
N GLY A 337 31.35 -8.11 -29.67
CA GLY A 337 32.30 -7.57 -30.62
C GLY A 337 31.58 -6.59 -31.53
N ALA A 338 31.77 -5.30 -31.27
CA ALA A 338 31.25 -4.22 -32.09
C ALA A 338 31.68 -4.37 -33.56
N GLY A 339 30.74 -4.09 -34.46
CA GLY A 339 30.96 -4.06 -35.90
C GLY A 339 32.11 -3.11 -36.28
N GLY A 340 33.10 -3.67 -36.97
CA GLY A 340 34.22 -2.93 -37.52
C GLY A 340 33.80 -2.12 -38.74
N GLU A 341 33.48 -0.84 -38.54
CA GLU A 341 33.63 0.15 -39.60
C GLU A 341 35.13 0.45 -39.79
N LYS A 342 35.61 0.30 -41.02
CA LYS A 342 37.00 0.57 -41.40
C LYS A 342 37.30 2.06 -41.23
N ALA A 343 38.01 2.42 -40.15
CA ALA A 343 38.62 3.73 -39.99
C ALA A 343 39.95 3.81 -40.76
N GLY A 344 40.10 4.86 -41.57
CA GLY A 344 41.34 5.18 -42.29
C GLY A 344 42.51 5.53 -41.37
N PRO A 345 43.72 5.68 -41.92
CA PRO A 345 44.95 5.78 -41.13
C PRO A 345 45.08 7.20 -40.56
N GLY A 346 44.90 7.36 -39.25
CA GLY A 346 45.08 8.66 -38.61
C GLY A 346 45.06 8.62 -37.08
N ARG A 347 46.27 8.61 -36.50
CA ARG A 347 46.66 9.04 -35.14
C ARG A 347 45.87 8.46 -33.93
N PRO A 348 46.55 7.72 -33.02
CA PRO A 348 45.86 7.11 -31.87
C PRO A 348 45.39 8.19 -30.89
N LYS A 349 44.07 8.33 -30.77
CA LYS A 349 43.42 9.03 -29.67
C LYS A 349 43.41 8.05 -28.49
N ARG A 350 44.14 8.38 -27.41
CA ARG A 350 44.09 7.62 -26.15
C ARG A 350 42.63 7.58 -25.67
N ALA A 351 41.97 6.45 -25.83
CA ALA A 351 40.78 6.13 -25.06
C ALA A 351 41.23 5.94 -23.61
N LEU A 352 40.74 6.79 -22.71
CA LEU A 352 40.68 6.49 -21.29
C LEU A 352 39.62 5.40 -21.14
N ASP A 353 39.98 4.16 -21.46
CA ASP A 353 39.21 3.01 -21.04
C ASP A 353 39.52 2.80 -19.56
N ASP A 354 38.57 3.18 -18.69
CA ASP A 354 38.45 2.64 -17.34
C ASP A 354 38.23 1.13 -17.49
N ALA A 355 39.33 0.37 -17.57
CA ALA A 355 39.28 -1.08 -17.46
C ALA A 355 38.79 -1.41 -16.05
N GLU A 356 37.48 -1.66 -15.91
CA GLU A 356 36.89 -2.13 -14.66
C GLU A 356 37.71 -3.32 -14.16
N ALA A 357 38.22 -3.20 -12.93
CA ALA A 357 38.99 -4.27 -12.31
C ALA A 357 38.18 -5.58 -12.37
N PRO A 358 38.80 -6.73 -12.69
CA PRO A 358 38.11 -8.01 -12.81
C PRO A 358 37.32 -8.38 -11.55
N GLU A 359 37.77 -7.93 -10.39
CA GLU A 359 37.08 -8.08 -9.11
C GLU A 359 35.78 -7.28 -9.01
N ALA A 360 35.71 -6.09 -9.62
CA ALA A 360 34.47 -5.31 -9.66
C ALA A 360 33.42 -5.99 -10.55
N LYS A 361 33.86 -6.59 -11.67
CA LYS A 361 32.99 -7.40 -12.53
C LYS A 361 32.45 -8.62 -11.78
N ARG A 362 33.31 -9.38 -11.10
CA ARG A 362 32.88 -10.53 -10.27
C ARG A 362 31.88 -10.11 -9.20
N ARG A 363 32.11 -8.99 -8.51
CA ARG A 363 31.17 -8.47 -7.50
C ARG A 363 29.80 -8.14 -8.07
N ARG A 364 29.74 -7.57 -9.28
CA ARG A 364 28.47 -7.31 -9.97
C ARG A 364 27.76 -8.59 -10.38
N GLU A 365 28.48 -9.59 -10.90
CA GLU A 365 27.90 -10.90 -11.23
C GLU A 365 27.34 -11.60 -9.99
N VAL A 366 28.06 -11.54 -8.85
CA VAL A 366 27.57 -12.07 -7.57
C VAL A 366 26.31 -11.31 -7.12
N ALA A 367 26.30 -9.98 -7.21
CA ALA A 367 25.13 -9.18 -6.86
C ALA A 367 23.93 -9.53 -7.76
N GLU A 368 24.13 -9.65 -9.07
CA GLU A 368 23.10 -10.05 -10.01
C GLU A 368 22.56 -11.46 -9.72
N GLY A 369 23.43 -12.44 -9.41
CA GLY A 369 22.99 -13.78 -9.03
C GLY A 369 22.20 -13.81 -7.71
N ARG A 370 22.56 -12.98 -6.73
CA ARG A 370 21.91 -12.92 -5.41
C ARG A 370 20.57 -12.19 -5.42
N PHE A 371 20.47 -11.09 -6.16
CA PHE A 371 19.28 -10.23 -6.19
C PHE A 371 18.40 -10.47 -7.43
N GLY A 372 18.92 -11.15 -8.45
CA GLY A 372 18.22 -11.42 -9.69
C GLY A 372 17.79 -10.13 -10.40
N THR A 373 16.54 -10.11 -10.84
CA THR A 373 15.92 -8.95 -11.51
C THR A 373 15.41 -7.90 -10.51
N SER A 374 15.42 -8.21 -9.21
CA SER A 374 14.95 -7.32 -8.15
C SER A 374 16.05 -6.38 -7.62
N ALA A 375 15.66 -5.46 -6.73
CA ALA A 375 16.56 -4.54 -6.05
C ALA A 375 17.36 -3.65 -7.02
N LYS A 376 16.74 -3.26 -8.13
CA LYS A 376 17.35 -2.32 -9.08
C LYS A 376 17.02 -0.89 -8.65
N PRO A 377 17.90 0.09 -8.91
CA PRO A 377 17.54 1.48 -8.66
C PRO A 377 16.32 1.85 -9.50
N ASN A 378 15.32 2.47 -8.86
CA ASN A 378 14.09 2.96 -9.49
C ASN A 378 13.17 1.89 -10.13
N ASP A 379 13.20 0.64 -9.64
CA ASP A 379 12.29 -0.42 -10.10
C ASP A 379 10.82 -0.28 -9.60
N GLY A 380 10.53 0.74 -8.78
CA GLY A 380 9.21 0.96 -8.18
C GLY A 380 8.85 0.01 -7.05
N GLN A 381 9.73 -0.94 -6.71
CA GLN A 381 9.55 -1.99 -5.71
C GLN A 381 10.25 -1.67 -4.38
N GLY A 382 10.64 -0.41 -4.20
CA GLY A 382 11.36 0.07 -3.03
C GLY A 382 10.65 -0.20 -1.71
N LEU A 383 11.39 -0.84 -0.79
CA LEU A 383 10.99 -0.99 0.61
C LEU A 383 11.79 0.00 1.46
N ASP A 384 11.07 0.85 2.20
CA ASP A 384 11.74 1.94 2.92
C ASP A 384 12.38 1.50 4.23
N ARG A 385 11.87 0.42 4.82
CA ARG A 385 12.28 -0.06 6.14
C ARG A 385 12.22 -1.57 6.20
N PHE A 386 13.31 -2.16 6.68
CA PHE A 386 13.43 -3.58 6.93
C PHE A 386 14.04 -3.79 8.31
N GLU A 387 13.40 -4.59 9.15
CA GLU A 387 13.79 -4.80 10.55
C GLU A 387 13.87 -6.28 10.87
N VAL A 388 15.00 -6.71 11.42
CA VAL A 388 15.26 -8.11 11.73
C VAL A 388 15.83 -8.25 13.14
N ARG A 389 15.29 -9.20 13.90
CA ARG A 389 15.92 -9.72 15.11
C ARG A 389 16.69 -11.00 14.78
N ILE A 390 17.90 -11.16 15.31
CA ILE A 390 18.68 -12.38 15.17
C ILE A 390 18.47 -13.24 16.43
N ASP A 391 17.91 -14.44 16.26
CA ASP A 391 17.82 -15.47 17.31
C ASP A 391 18.72 -16.67 17.01
N ASP A 392 19.62 -16.53 16.03
CA ASP A 392 20.66 -17.51 15.76
C ASP A 392 21.73 -17.46 16.85
N PRO A 393 22.29 -18.62 17.25
CA PRO A 393 23.42 -18.65 18.15
C PRO A 393 24.62 -17.96 17.51
N PHE A 394 25.27 -17.09 18.28
CA PHE A 394 26.48 -16.42 17.83
C PHE A 394 27.67 -17.38 17.96
N PRO A 395 28.65 -17.31 17.05
CA PRO A 395 29.84 -18.13 17.14
C PRO A 395 30.54 -17.90 18.48
N PRO A 396 31.01 -18.96 19.17
CA PRO A 396 31.69 -18.82 20.44
C PRO A 396 32.93 -17.95 20.25
N ILE A 397 33.06 -16.88 21.04
CA ILE A 397 34.23 -15.99 20.99
C ILE A 397 35.39 -16.77 21.62
N PRO A 398 36.46 -17.12 20.88
CA PRO A 398 37.50 -18.04 21.36
C PRO A 398 38.35 -17.54 22.54
N ASN A 399 38.07 -16.35 23.09
CA ASN A 399 38.82 -15.73 24.19
C ASN A 399 37.96 -15.27 25.39
N SER A 400 36.79 -15.85 25.63
CA SER A 400 36.04 -15.59 26.89
C SER A 400 36.43 -16.53 28.04
N ALA A 401 37.19 -17.60 27.79
CA ALA A 401 37.61 -18.57 28.80
C ALA A 401 38.66 -18.06 29.82
N ALA A 402 39.12 -16.82 29.70
CA ALA A 402 40.15 -16.24 30.59
C ALA A 402 39.70 -15.00 31.39
N ARG A 403 38.40 -14.67 31.40
CA ARG A 403 37.85 -13.59 32.27
C ARG A 403 36.53 -13.95 32.95
N ALA A 404 36.29 -15.24 33.20
CA ALA A 404 35.21 -15.69 34.09
C ALA A 404 35.76 -15.88 35.51
N ASP A 405 36.13 -14.77 36.15
CA ASP A 405 36.16 -14.62 37.62
C ASP A 405 36.13 -13.13 38.00
N GLY A 406 35.36 -12.36 37.22
CA GLY A 406 34.91 -11.03 37.60
C GLY A 406 33.43 -11.17 37.90
N ASP A 407 33.10 -11.30 39.18
CA ASP A 407 31.76 -11.24 39.72
C ASP A 407 31.00 -10.04 39.13
N THR A 408 30.17 -10.29 38.12
CA THR A 408 29.18 -9.32 37.60
C THR A 408 27.77 -9.71 38.02
N SER A 409 27.62 -10.42 39.15
CA SER A 409 26.31 -10.75 39.68
C SER A 409 25.55 -9.54 40.25
N ASP A 410 26.17 -8.35 40.35
CA ASP A 410 25.60 -7.18 41.02
C ASP A 410 25.66 -5.84 40.23
N LEU A 411 25.45 -5.83 38.90
CA LEU A 411 25.38 -4.56 38.14
C LEU A 411 24.16 -4.35 37.24
N ASN A 412 23.09 -5.15 37.32
CA ASN A 412 21.84 -4.76 36.64
C ASN A 412 20.52 -5.28 37.23
N ALA A 413 20.48 -5.48 38.54
CA ALA A 413 19.23 -5.62 39.29
C ALA A 413 18.74 -4.27 39.85
N GLN A 414 18.91 -3.16 39.11
CA GLN A 414 18.03 -2.02 39.32
C GLN A 414 16.73 -2.31 38.57
N PRO A 415 15.56 -2.31 39.23
CA PRO A 415 14.29 -2.43 38.53
C PRO A 415 14.13 -1.19 37.66
N ALA A 416 14.60 -1.26 36.42
CA ALA A 416 14.37 -0.24 35.42
C ALA A 416 12.87 0.00 35.38
N ASN A 417 12.53 1.21 35.82
CA ASN A 417 11.20 1.72 36.06
C ASN A 417 10.19 1.15 35.05
N ARG A 418 9.42 0.12 35.45
CA ARG A 418 8.38 -0.53 34.62
C ARG A 418 7.20 0.40 34.28
N SER A 419 7.33 1.71 34.52
CA SER A 419 6.26 2.71 34.40
C SER A 419 6.13 3.35 33.01
N ARG A 420 6.87 2.89 31.99
CA ARG A 420 6.62 3.29 30.59
C ARG A 420 6.56 2.06 29.69
N ARG A 421 5.57 1.19 29.91
CA ARG A 421 5.21 0.17 28.91
C ARG A 421 4.69 0.87 27.66
N GLY A 422 5.61 1.23 26.77
CA GLY A 422 5.29 1.38 25.36
C GLY A 422 4.70 0.07 24.83
N ARG A 423 3.93 0.16 23.75
CA ARG A 423 3.35 -1.00 23.08
C ARG A 423 4.45 -2.03 22.77
N PRO A 424 4.26 -3.34 23.08
CA PRO A 424 5.23 -4.39 22.75
C PRO A 424 5.60 -4.34 21.27
N SER A 425 6.90 -4.44 20.96
CA SER A 425 7.37 -4.54 19.59
C SER A 425 6.94 -5.88 18.99
N LEU A 426 6.67 -5.87 17.68
CA LEU A 426 6.40 -7.10 16.93
C LEU A 426 7.60 -8.06 17.01
N LEU A 427 8.82 -7.52 17.16
CA LEU A 427 10.06 -8.25 17.33
C LEU A 427 10.40 -8.64 18.77
N ASP A 428 9.54 -8.40 19.76
CA ASP A 428 9.83 -8.85 21.12
C ASP A 428 9.65 -10.37 21.26
N ARG A 429 10.51 -11.03 22.04
CA ARG A 429 10.47 -12.48 22.23
C ARG A 429 9.16 -12.89 22.91
N SER A 430 8.55 -13.97 22.44
CA SER A 430 7.44 -14.58 23.16
C SER A 430 7.94 -15.23 24.46
N ALA A 431 7.06 -15.47 25.43
CA ALA A 431 7.45 -16.16 26.66
C ALA A 431 8.05 -17.55 26.38
N ALA A 432 7.45 -18.28 25.42
CA ALA A 432 7.95 -19.58 24.98
C ALA A 432 9.32 -19.50 24.29
N GLU A 433 9.59 -18.44 23.50
CA GLU A 433 10.90 -18.22 22.91
C GLU A 433 11.96 -17.90 23.96
N ILE A 434 11.59 -17.17 25.02
CA ILE A 434 12.51 -16.87 26.13
C ILE A 434 12.86 -18.15 26.88
N GLU A 435 11.87 -19.00 27.16
CA GLU A 435 12.06 -20.29 27.83
C GLU A 435 12.96 -21.22 26.98
N GLU A 436 12.70 -21.36 25.67
CA GLU A 436 13.54 -22.18 24.78
C GLU A 436 15.01 -21.69 24.73
N ILE A 437 15.23 -20.38 24.81
CA ILE A 437 16.59 -19.81 24.84
C ILE A 437 17.25 -20.03 26.21
N GLN A 438 16.49 -19.94 27.30
CA GLN A 438 16.98 -20.21 28.66
C GLN A 438 17.37 -21.68 28.82
N ASP A 439 16.57 -22.60 28.30
CA ASP A 439 16.86 -24.05 28.31
C ASP A 439 18.15 -24.39 27.54
N ARG A 440 18.52 -23.57 26.56
CA ARG A 440 19.73 -23.75 25.73
C ARG A 440 20.86 -22.78 26.07
N ALA A 441 20.72 -22.01 27.16
CA ALA A 441 21.67 -20.97 27.52
C ALA A 441 23.08 -21.53 27.77
N ASP A 442 23.17 -22.78 28.23
CA ASP A 442 24.43 -23.47 28.50
C ASP A 442 25.11 -24.01 27.22
N GLU A 443 24.36 -24.20 26.14
CA GLU A 443 24.86 -24.76 24.88
C GLU A 443 25.28 -23.69 23.87
N ALA A 444 24.59 -22.56 23.82
CA ALA A 444 24.86 -21.51 22.84
C ALA A 444 24.45 -20.11 23.30
N TRP A 445 25.31 -19.13 23.01
CA TRP A 445 25.06 -17.72 23.32
C TRP A 445 24.17 -17.06 22.26
N VAL A 446 22.98 -16.60 22.65
CA VAL A 446 21.97 -15.98 21.77
C VAL A 446 21.61 -14.55 22.24
N PRO A 447 22.43 -13.53 21.91
CA PRO A 447 22.12 -12.14 22.26
C PRO A 447 20.86 -11.61 21.53
N ASP A 448 20.15 -10.63 22.09
CA ASP A 448 19.07 -9.91 21.38
C ASP A 448 19.69 -8.84 20.46
N VAL A 449 20.03 -9.22 19.24
CA VAL A 449 20.56 -8.32 18.22
C VAL A 449 19.46 -7.93 17.24
N ARG A 450 19.20 -6.62 17.12
CA ARG A 450 18.22 -6.06 16.19
C ARG A 450 18.90 -5.18 15.16
N VAL A 451 18.64 -5.47 13.89
CA VAL A 451 19.16 -4.71 12.76
C VAL A 451 18.01 -4.01 12.06
N THR A 452 18.12 -2.70 11.90
CA THR A 452 17.11 -1.88 11.19
C THR A 452 17.77 -1.19 10.01
N PHE A 453 17.29 -1.47 8.81
CA PHE A 453 17.65 -0.77 7.60
C PHE A 453 16.56 0.25 7.25
N GLN A 454 16.97 1.46 6.86
CA GLN A 454 16.07 2.52 6.41
C GLN A 454 16.66 3.22 5.18
N GLY A 455 15.80 3.54 4.21
CA GLY A 455 16.18 4.23 2.98
C GLY A 455 14.98 4.36 2.04
N PRO A 456 15.14 4.84 0.81
CA PRO A 456 14.07 4.81 -0.21
C PRO A 456 13.89 3.42 -0.83
N HIS A 457 14.98 2.63 -0.91
CA HIS A 457 14.94 1.24 -1.33
C HIS A 457 16.08 0.48 -0.63
N VAL A 458 15.76 -0.21 0.47
CA VAL A 458 16.76 -0.93 1.29
C VAL A 458 17.56 -1.94 0.48
N PHE A 459 16.90 -2.85 -0.23
CA PHE A 459 17.59 -3.93 -0.95
C PHE A 459 18.42 -3.43 -2.14
N ALA A 460 17.99 -2.38 -2.86
CA ALA A 460 18.83 -1.76 -3.88
C ALA A 460 20.09 -1.12 -3.27
N GLY A 461 19.98 -0.52 -2.08
CA GLY A 461 21.15 -0.04 -1.34
C GLY A 461 22.10 -1.16 -0.92
N ILE A 462 21.57 -2.29 -0.41
CA ILE A 462 22.40 -3.45 -0.05
C ILE A 462 23.08 -4.02 -1.29
N ARG A 463 22.36 -4.17 -2.41
CA ARG A 463 22.93 -4.59 -3.71
C ARG A 463 24.08 -3.68 -4.12
N GLN A 464 23.89 -2.37 -4.06
CA GLN A 464 24.95 -1.39 -4.38
C GLN A 464 26.19 -1.55 -3.48
N LEU A 465 26.01 -1.82 -2.19
CA LEU A 465 27.12 -2.07 -1.27
C LEU A 465 27.89 -3.37 -1.61
N VAL A 466 27.20 -4.39 -2.12
CA VAL A 466 27.84 -5.61 -2.63
C VAL A 466 28.64 -5.32 -3.90
N GLU A 467 28.07 -4.59 -4.85
CA GLU A 467 28.74 -4.19 -6.09
C GLU A 467 30.00 -3.34 -5.79
N GLN A 468 29.94 -2.46 -4.79
CA GLN A 468 31.06 -1.64 -4.33
C GLN A 468 32.10 -2.42 -3.51
N GLY A 469 31.81 -3.66 -3.09
CA GLY A 469 32.71 -4.51 -2.31
C GLY A 469 32.76 -4.18 -0.82
N VAL A 470 31.82 -3.38 -0.31
CA VAL A 470 31.67 -3.09 1.12
C VAL A 470 31.08 -4.30 1.84
N VAL A 471 30.17 -5.03 1.17
CA VAL A 471 29.55 -6.26 1.66
C VAL A 471 30.00 -7.44 0.78
N ASP A 472 30.48 -8.51 1.42
CA ASP A 472 30.80 -9.76 0.73
C ASP A 472 29.51 -10.50 0.34
N GLY A 473 29.12 -10.40 -0.94
CA GLY A 473 27.91 -11.02 -1.48
C GLY A 473 27.92 -12.55 -1.42
N GLU A 474 29.09 -13.21 -1.35
CA GLU A 474 29.20 -14.66 -1.27
C GLU A 474 28.85 -15.18 0.13
N LYS A 475 29.16 -14.39 1.17
CA LYS A 475 28.83 -14.71 2.57
C LYS A 475 27.53 -14.08 3.07
N MET A 476 26.96 -13.16 2.30
CA MET A 476 25.71 -12.48 2.65
C MET A 476 24.55 -13.50 2.78
N PRO A 477 23.79 -13.48 3.89
CA PRO A 477 22.68 -14.40 4.08
C PRO A 477 21.48 -14.07 3.17
N GLY A 478 20.67 -15.09 2.84
CA GLY A 478 19.53 -14.95 1.93
C GLY A 478 18.49 -13.93 2.38
N TRP A 479 18.23 -13.79 3.68
CA TRP A 479 17.26 -12.80 4.17
C TRP A 479 17.64 -11.34 3.88
N MET A 480 18.91 -11.04 3.55
CA MET A 480 19.36 -9.71 3.13
C MET A 480 19.10 -9.40 1.64
N THR A 481 18.68 -10.38 0.84
CA THR A 481 18.37 -10.19 -0.59
C THR A 481 16.92 -9.74 -0.85
N GLY A 482 16.07 -9.79 0.19
CA GLY A 482 14.64 -9.51 0.06
C GLY A 482 13.80 -10.68 -0.43
N GLU A 483 14.38 -11.88 -0.57
CA GLU A 483 13.70 -13.10 -1.03
C GLU A 483 12.50 -13.49 -0.16
N ALA A 484 12.55 -13.20 1.14
CA ALA A 484 11.48 -13.57 2.06
C ALA A 484 10.23 -12.70 1.95
N GLY A 485 10.30 -11.57 1.25
CA GLY A 485 9.15 -10.69 1.03
C GLY A 485 8.48 -10.17 2.31
N VAL A 486 9.22 -10.02 3.40
CA VAL A 486 8.74 -9.46 4.68
C VAL A 486 9.49 -8.19 5.02
N THR A 487 8.84 -7.27 5.74
CA THR A 487 9.53 -6.06 6.24
C THR A 487 9.98 -6.18 7.69
N ILE A 488 9.41 -7.11 8.45
CA ILE A 488 9.73 -7.34 9.86
C ILE A 488 9.73 -8.84 10.13
N GLY A 489 10.78 -9.37 10.76
CA GLY A 489 10.84 -10.78 11.17
C GLY A 489 12.00 -11.12 12.09
N ALA A 490 12.03 -12.36 12.58
CA ALA A 490 13.11 -12.89 13.40
C ALA A 490 13.86 -13.98 12.62
N VAL A 491 15.19 -13.96 12.62
CA VAL A 491 16.03 -14.96 11.94
C VAL A 491 16.34 -16.08 12.92
N LYS A 492 15.96 -17.30 12.55
CA LYS A 492 16.24 -18.53 13.28
C LYS A 492 16.61 -19.65 12.30
N ASN A 493 17.72 -20.32 12.56
CA ASN A 493 18.44 -21.25 11.70
C ASN A 493 18.71 -20.66 10.30
N GLY A 494 19.22 -19.42 10.23
CA GLY A 494 19.55 -18.73 8.99
C GLY A 494 18.35 -18.34 8.11
N ARG A 495 17.11 -18.55 8.57
CA ARG A 495 15.88 -18.21 7.85
C ARG A 495 15.04 -17.24 8.65
N ILE A 496 14.41 -16.30 7.96
CA ILE A 496 13.47 -15.39 8.61
C ILE A 496 12.14 -16.11 8.92
N ARG A 497 11.59 -15.82 10.10
CA ARG A 497 10.33 -16.31 10.60
C ARG A 497 9.47 -15.13 11.01
N THR A 498 8.17 -15.22 10.73
CA THR A 498 7.17 -14.29 11.25
C THR A 498 6.52 -14.87 12.50
N LYS A 499 6.24 -14.00 13.48
CA LYS A 499 5.70 -14.39 14.80
C LYS A 499 4.33 -15.07 14.71
N ASP A 500 3.54 -14.72 13.70
CA ASP A 500 2.32 -15.42 13.34
C ASP A 500 2.60 -16.26 12.10
N ARG A 501 2.57 -17.59 12.23
CA ARG A 501 2.59 -18.49 11.07
C ARG A 501 1.30 -18.28 10.30
N VAL A 502 1.36 -17.46 9.26
CA VAL A 502 0.31 -17.38 8.26
C VAL A 502 0.57 -18.53 7.29
N PRO A 503 -0.33 -19.53 7.15
CA PRO A 503 -0.15 -20.60 6.17
C PRO A 503 0.08 -19.97 4.79
N GLY A 504 1.10 -20.40 4.05
CA GLY A 504 1.41 -19.97 2.68
C GLY A 504 1.94 -18.55 2.50
N VAL A 505 2.56 -17.94 3.52
CA VAL A 505 3.35 -16.69 3.41
C VAL A 505 4.80 -16.97 3.80
#